data_AF-W4UMS9-F1
#
_entry.id   AF-W4UMS9-F1
#
_cell.length_a   1.000
_cell.length_b   1.000
_cell.length_c   1.000
_cell.angle_alpha   90.00
_cell.angle_beta   90.00
_cell.angle_gamma   90.00
#
_symmetry.space_group_name_H-M   'P 1'
#
loop_
_entity.id
_entity.type
_entity.pdbx_description
1 polymer ?
#
loop_
_entity_poly.entity_id
_entity_poly.type
_entity_poly.pdbx_seq_one_letter_code
_entity_poly.pdbx_strand_id
1 'polypeptide(L)' 'MMKYLIVSDIHGSLPALEQVLAFYREQQCGMLCILGDILNYGPRNGIPQGLDPKDRRTSQCDGR' A
#
# COMPACT_ATOMS: atom_id res chain seq x y z
N MET A 1 8.18 28.08 10.75
CA MET A 1 7.23 27.71 9.68
C MET A 1 6.93 26.22 9.82
N MET A 2 5.66 25.81 9.83
CA MET A 2 5.28 24.40 9.93
C MET A 2 5.55 23.70 8.59
N LYS A 3 6.14 22.51 8.59
CA LYS A 3 6.35 21.70 7.37
C LYS A 3 5.41 20.50 7.36
N TYR A 4 4.74 20.29 6.24
CA TYR A 4 3.86 19.15 5.99
C TYR A 4 4.51 18.24 4.96
N LEU A 5 4.51 16.93 5.23
CA LEU A 5 4.89 15.91 4.27
C LEU A 5 3.64 15.16 3.83
N ILE A 6 3.36 15.15 2.53
CA ILE A 6 2.20 14.47 1.96
C ILE A 6 2.71 13.29 1.12
N VAL A 7 2.17 12.10 1.36
CA VAL A 7 2.62 10.84 0.75
C VAL A 7 1.40 10.01 0.34
N SER A 8 1.51 9.28 -0.76
CA SER A 8 0.49 8.37 -1.28
C SER A 8 1.14 7.12 -1.86
N ASP A 9 0.36 6.10 -2.18
CA ASP A 9 0.76 4.96 -3.01
C ASP A 9 1.97 4.17 -2.46
N ILE A 10 1.98 3.88 -1.17
CA ILE A 10 3.04 3.08 -0.54
C ILE A 10 2.95 1.62 -1.00
N HIS A 11 1.74 1.10 -1.23
CA HIS A 11 1.44 -0.26 -1.70
C HIS A 11 2.24 -1.38 -1.01
N GLY A 12 2.41 -1.27 0.32
CA GLY A 12 3.13 -2.23 1.15
C GLY A 12 4.65 -2.21 0.96
N SER A 13 5.21 -1.23 0.25
CA SER A 13 6.64 -1.09 0.04
C SER A 13 7.33 -0.59 1.31
N LEU A 14 7.87 -1.53 2.10
CA LEU A 14 8.67 -1.21 3.28
C LEU A 14 9.86 -0.28 2.96
N PRO A 15 10.65 -0.50 1.88
CA PRO A 15 11.77 0.40 1.57
C PRO A 15 11.32 1.84 1.26
N ALA A 16 10.18 2.01 0.58
CA ALA A 16 9.64 3.34 0.30
C ALA A 16 9.18 4.05 1.58
N LEU A 17 8.52 3.31 2.48
CA LEU A 17 8.12 3.83 3.78
C LEU A 17 9.32 4.26 4.63
N GLU A 18 10.40 3.48 4.64
CA GLU A 18 11.63 3.82 5.38
C GLU A 18 12.26 5.14 4.88
N GLN A 19 12.32 5.33 3.56
CA GLN A 19 12.83 6.57 2.95
C GLN A 19 11.95 7.78 3.30
N VAL A 20 10.63 7.62 3.23
CA VAL A 20 9.68 8.67 3.62
C VAL A 20 9.87 9.07 5.08
N LEU A 21 10.03 8.10 5.98
CA LEU A 21 10.22 8.36 7.40
C LEU A 21 11.59 9.00 7.70
N ALA A 22 12.64 8.62 6.98
CA ALA A 22 13.94 9.28 7.06
C ALA A 22 13.83 10.75 6.65
N PHE A 23 13.22 11.02 5.48
CA PHE A 23 12.99 12.38 4.99
C PHE A 23 12.13 13.22 5.94
N TYR A 24 11.06 12.64 6.51
CA TYR A 24 10.22 13.30 7.50
C TYR A 24 11.03 13.81 8.70
N ARG A 25 11.96 12.99 9.20
CA ARG A 25 12.82 13.30 10.34
C ARG A 25 13.88 14.35 9.99
N GLU A 26 14.60 14.15 8.88
CA GLU A 26 15.63 15.08 8.40
C GLU A 26 15.06 16.47 8.16
N GLN A 27 13.87 16.52 7.56
CA GLN A 27 13.19 17.77 7.27
C GLN A 27 12.39 18.29 8.45
N GLN A 28 12.44 17.68 9.63
CA GLN A 28 11.72 18.13 10.84
C GLN A 28 10.27 18.55 10.51
N CYS A 29 9.57 17.71 9.76
CA CYS A 29 8.18 17.95 9.41
C CYS A 29 7.32 17.88 10.68
N GLY A 30 6.33 18.76 10.78
CA GLY A 30 5.40 18.80 11.90
C GLY A 30 4.19 17.88 11.72
N MET A 31 3.94 17.44 10.49
CA MET A 31 2.83 16.55 10.15
C MET A 31 3.12 15.72 8.91
N LEU A 32 2.78 14.43 8.98
CA LEU A 32 2.81 13.47 7.88
C LEU A 32 1.37 13.11 7.50
N CYS A 33 0.95 13.47 6.28
CA CYS A 33 -0.36 13.15 5.73
C CYS A 33 -0.23 12.02 4.72
N ILE A 34 -0.89 10.89 4.97
CA ILE A 34 -0.91 9.74 4.06
C ILE A 34 -2.27 9.68 3.37
N LEU A 35 -2.30 9.79 2.04
CA LEU A 35 -3.52 9.96 1.25
C LEU A 35 -4.22 8.65 0.86
N GLY A 36 -3.63 7.48 1.17
CA GLY A 36 -4.23 6.18 0.89
C GLY A 36 -3.23 5.15 0.39
N ASP A 37 -3.75 3.99 -0.02
CA ASP A 37 -2.99 2.89 -0.65
C ASP A 37 -1.73 2.48 0.11
N ILE A 38 -1.89 2.28 1.42
CA ILE A 38 -0.78 1.92 2.32
C ILE A 38 -0.36 0.47 2.14
N LEU A 39 -1.33 -0.47 2.10
CA LEU A 39 -1.09 -1.91 2.11
C LEU A 39 -1.68 -2.64 0.91
N ASN A 40 -2.53 -1.97 0.13
CA ASN A 40 -3.21 -2.64 -0.96
C ASN A 40 -2.22 -2.89 -2.09
N TYR A 41 -1.96 -4.15 -2.41
CA TYR A 41 -1.26 -4.51 -3.63
C TYR A 41 -2.18 -4.13 -4.77
N GLY A 42 -1.91 -3.01 -5.45
CA GLY A 42 -2.68 -2.65 -6.63
C GLY A 42 -2.72 -3.83 -7.59
N PRO A 43 -3.74 -3.98 -8.45
CA PRO A 43 -3.86 -5.12 -9.38
C PRO A 43 -2.67 -5.28 -10.35
N ARG A 44 -1.76 -4.30 -10.38
CA ARG A 44 -0.50 -4.29 -11.15
C ARG A 44 0.74 -4.61 -10.32
N ASN A 45 0.64 -4.60 -8.98
CA ASN A 45 1.71 -5.02 -8.08
C ASN A 45 1.52 -6.52 -7.86
N GLY A 46 2.57 -7.30 -8.11
CA GLY A 46 2.52 -8.76 -7.93
C GLY A 46 1.99 -9.10 -6.55
N ILE A 47 0.89 -9.85 -6.51
CA ILE A 47 0.30 -10.31 -5.25
C ILE A 47 1.38 -11.15 -4.54
N PRO A 48 1.64 -10.93 -3.23
CA PRO A 48 2.61 -11.73 -2.50
C PRO A 48 2.30 -13.21 -2.63
N GLN A 49 3.37 -14.02 -2.74
CA GLN A 49 3.25 -15.46 -2.82
C GLN A 49 2.47 -15.98 -1.59
N GLY A 50 1.29 -16.56 -1.81
CA GLY A 50 0.39 -17.06 -0.74
C GLY A 50 -0.89 -16.26 -0.52
N LEU A 51 -1.08 -15.10 -1.17
CA LEU A 51 -2.35 -14.41 -1.25
C LEU A 51 -3.09 -14.84 -2.53
N ASP A 52 -3.62 -16.06 -2.55
CA ASP A 52 -4.51 -16.49 -3.63
C ASP A 52 -5.96 -16.20 -3.18
N PRO A 53 -6.71 -15.28 -3.81
CA PRO A 53 -8.13 -15.13 -3.54
C PRO A 53 -8.97 -16.22 -4.21
N LYS A 54 -8.35 -17.29 -4.74
CA LYS A 54 -9.05 -18.46 -5.27
C LYS A 54 -9.41 -19.45 -4.16
N ASP A 55 -10.35 -19.05 -3.33
CA ASP A 55 -11.22 -20.00 -2.62
C ASP A 55 -12.70 -19.74 -2.96
N ARG A 56 -12.96 -19.19 -4.15
CA ARG A 56 -14.27 -19.36 -4.78
C ARG A 56 -14.31 -20.76 -5.37
N ARG A 57 -14.79 -21.70 -4.54
CA ARG A 57 -15.50 -22.90 -5.01
C ARG A 57 -16.43 -22.50 -6.15
N THR A 58 -16.04 -22.80 -7.38
CA THR A 58 -16.98 -22.98 -8.48
C THR A 58 -17.67 -24.32 -8.25
N SER A 59 -18.54 -24.37 -7.24
CA SER A 59 -19.58 -25.39 -7.16
C SER A 59 -20.87 -24.72 -7.61
N GLN A 60 -21.43 -25.27 -8.69
CA GLN A 60 -22.78 -25.04 -9.23
C GLN A 60 -22.99 -23.74 -10.01
N CYS A 61 -22.89 -23.87 -11.32
CA CYS A 61 -24.01 -23.63 -12.24
C CYS A 61 -23.74 -24.50 -13.48
N ASP A 62 -24.09 -25.78 -13.39
CA ASP A 62 -24.32 -26.57 -14.61
C ASP A 62 -25.62 -26.02 -15.22
N GLY A 63 -25.48 -25.48 -16.41
CA GLY A 63 -26.45 -24.60 -17.03
C GLY A 63 -26.30 -24.59 -18.55
N ARG A 64 -26.02 -25.76 -19.13
CA ARG A 64 -26.45 -26.24 -20.45
C ARG A 64 -25.61 -27.42 -20.92
#